data_AF-A0A9E4FYW9-F1
#
_entry.id   AF-A0A9E4FYW9-F1
#
_cell.length_a   1.000
_cell.length_b   1.000
_cell.length_c   1.000
_cell.angle_alpha   90.00
_cell.angle_beta   90.00
_cell.angle_gamma   90.00
#
_symmetry.space_group_name_H-M   'P 1'
#
loop_
_entity.id
_entity.type
_entity.pdbx_description
1 polymer ?
#
loop_
_entity_poly.entity_id
_entity_poly.type
_entity_poly.pdbx_seq_one_letter_code
_entity_poly.pdbx_strand_id
1 'polypeptide(L)'
;DEAAAFFLHIGYFGTHNPWRGQPERLAAAYRGSAFAGLLDQPAYPFGAQALESTLPTRLNPREALAQYFAALAHIDEAVGRLLDELEAQQLRDSTLIVFTSDHGLCCGHHGLWGKGNATLPLNMLEESIRVPLIFNHPRRLFARQRRAEFVDHLDLFQTIADYAGISDSLAAERNYPGRSFLPLLDNSAALPDWRQIQFGEYGDLRMARTRQYKLVRRYADAAPCELFDLSRDPCETHNCYGDADYAPVVERLTGEIERYFRRYQDADKSGLRAPELPRHNLSEAWRQDG
;
A
#
# COMPACT_ATOMS: atom_id res chain seq x y z
N ASP A 1 -30.18 22.12 -15.21
CA ASP A 1 -28.77 21.70 -15.35
C ASP A 1 -28.42 20.70 -14.29
N GLU A 2 -28.52 19.42 -14.64
CA GLU A 2 -27.94 18.34 -13.85
C GLU A 2 -26.45 18.31 -14.19
N ALA A 3 -25.57 18.48 -13.20
CA ALA A 3 -24.13 18.33 -13.43
C ALA A 3 -23.87 16.91 -13.96
N ALA A 4 -23.12 16.79 -15.06
CA ALA A 4 -22.78 15.49 -15.62
C ALA A 4 -22.02 14.65 -14.59
N ALA A 5 -22.32 13.35 -14.51
CA ALA A 5 -21.58 12.43 -13.67
C ALA A 5 -20.09 12.43 -14.05
N PHE A 6 -19.21 12.41 -13.04
CA PHE A 6 -17.76 12.45 -13.25
C PHE A 6 -17.03 11.35 -12.48
N PHE A 7 -15.86 11.01 -12.99
CA PHE A 7 -14.85 10.22 -12.29
C PHE A 7 -13.53 10.97 -12.39
N LEU A 8 -12.89 11.24 -11.25
CA LEU A 8 -11.64 11.99 -11.19
C LEU A 8 -10.62 11.22 -10.36
N HIS A 9 -9.47 10.94 -10.96
CA HIS A 9 -8.31 10.35 -10.29
C HIS A 9 -7.21 11.42 -10.14
N ILE A 10 -6.87 11.75 -8.89
CA ILE A 10 -5.86 12.76 -8.56
C ILE A 10 -4.69 12.06 -7.89
N GLY A 11 -3.54 12.06 -8.56
CA GLY A 11 -2.30 11.50 -8.03
C GLY A 11 -1.38 12.61 -7.51
N TYR A 12 -1.24 12.72 -6.18
CA TYR A 12 -0.23 13.60 -5.59
C TYR A 12 1.14 12.92 -5.55
N PHE A 13 2.19 13.64 -5.96
CA PHE A 13 3.56 13.12 -5.99
C PHE A 13 4.44 13.63 -4.83
N GLY A 14 3.95 14.57 -4.01
CA GLY A 14 4.77 15.34 -3.07
C GLY A 14 5.49 14.54 -1.99
N THR A 15 5.02 13.34 -1.67
CA THR A 15 5.61 12.41 -0.69
C THR A 15 6.64 11.46 -1.30
N HIS A 16 6.79 11.44 -2.62
CA HIS A 16 7.89 10.73 -3.28
C HIS A 16 9.20 11.51 -3.11
N ASN A 17 10.33 10.83 -3.15
CA ASN A 17 11.64 11.48 -3.21
C ASN A 17 11.71 12.47 -4.41
N PRO A 18 12.29 13.68 -4.27
CA PRO A 18 13.10 14.16 -3.14
C PRO A 18 12.32 14.90 -2.03
N TRP A 19 12.52 14.49 -0.77
CA TRP A 19 11.93 15.15 0.41
C TRP A 19 12.68 16.43 0.76
N ARG A 20 12.48 17.46 -0.07
CA ARG A 20 13.06 18.79 0.10
C ARG A 20 12.22 19.82 -0.65
N GLY A 21 12.35 21.08 -0.24
CA GLY A 21 11.72 22.20 -0.94
C GLY A 21 10.21 22.33 -0.70
N GLN A 22 9.69 21.70 0.36
CA GLN A 22 8.31 21.97 0.78
C GLN A 22 8.20 23.41 1.32
N PRO A 23 6.99 24.01 1.30
CA PRO A 23 6.77 25.33 1.86
C PRO A 23 7.34 25.43 3.28
N GLU A 24 8.20 26.41 3.51
CA GLU A 24 8.95 26.54 4.77
C GLU A 24 8.03 26.62 5.99
N ARG A 25 6.85 27.26 5.84
CA ARG A 25 5.82 27.31 6.89
C ARG A 25 5.34 25.92 7.35
N LEU A 26 5.35 24.93 6.45
CA LEU A 26 4.96 23.56 6.75
C LEU A 26 6.14 22.78 7.33
N ALA A 27 7.33 22.89 6.73
CA ALA A 27 8.53 22.22 7.21
C ALA A 27 8.90 22.66 8.65
N ALA A 28 8.85 23.97 8.92
CA ALA A 28 9.15 24.53 10.23
C ALA A 28 8.24 23.98 11.34
N ALA A 29 6.97 23.67 11.05
CA ALA A 29 6.04 23.09 12.01
C ALA A 29 6.48 21.70 12.52
N TYR A 30 7.26 20.97 11.71
CA TYR A 30 7.77 19.64 12.06
C TYR A 30 9.22 19.66 12.55
N ARG A 31 9.98 20.73 12.32
CA ARG A 31 11.35 20.88 12.86
C ARG A 31 11.29 21.05 14.38
N GLY A 32 11.62 19.99 15.10
CA GLY A 32 11.51 19.92 16.56
C GLY A 32 10.60 18.79 17.04
N SER A 33 9.87 18.14 16.14
CA SER A 33 9.12 16.93 16.47
C SER A 33 10.04 15.81 16.95
N ALA A 34 9.57 15.03 17.92
CA ALA A 34 10.33 13.92 18.50
C ALA A 34 10.55 12.78 17.50
N PHE A 35 9.57 12.53 16.62
CA PHE A 35 9.53 11.39 15.70
C PHE A 35 9.76 10.04 16.40
N ALA A 36 9.21 9.90 17.62
CA ALA A 36 9.32 8.70 18.43
C ALA A 36 8.68 7.50 17.71
N GLY A 37 9.34 6.34 17.78
CA GLY A 37 8.94 5.13 17.08
C GLY A 37 9.38 5.06 15.62
N LEU A 38 9.93 6.14 15.03
CA LEU A 38 10.45 6.13 13.65
C LEU A 38 11.95 5.90 13.60
N LEU A 39 12.73 6.59 14.45
CA LEU A 39 14.19 6.64 14.35
C LEU A 39 14.92 5.74 15.36
N ASP A 40 14.18 5.11 16.26
CA ASP A 40 14.67 4.36 17.42
C ASP A 40 14.43 2.84 17.31
N GLN A 41 14.02 2.36 16.13
CA GLN A 41 13.78 0.94 15.89
C GLN A 41 15.08 0.20 15.49
N PRO A 42 15.21 -1.10 15.83
CA PRO A 42 16.30 -1.95 15.34
C PRO A 42 16.36 -1.97 13.81
N ALA A 43 17.55 -2.07 13.24
CA ALA A 43 17.69 -2.14 11.78
C ALA A 43 17.15 -3.47 11.22
N TYR A 44 16.54 -3.43 10.04
CA TYR A 44 16.11 -4.62 9.30
C TYR A 44 17.33 -5.49 8.95
N PRO A 45 17.45 -6.73 9.47
CA PRO A 45 18.70 -7.49 9.36
C PRO A 45 18.76 -8.38 8.10
N PHE A 46 17.67 -8.50 7.34
CA PHE A 46 17.55 -9.51 6.27
C PHE A 46 17.89 -9.00 4.86
N GLY A 47 18.51 -7.81 4.75
CA GLY A 47 18.96 -7.27 3.48
C GLY A 47 19.87 -6.04 3.63
N ALA A 48 20.65 -5.76 2.59
CA ALA A 48 21.46 -4.54 2.52
C ALA A 48 20.58 -3.35 2.09
N GLN A 49 20.79 -2.18 2.66
CA GLN A 49 20.07 -0.97 2.25
C GLN A 49 20.33 -0.61 0.78
N ALA A 50 19.30 -0.11 0.10
CA ALA A 50 19.34 0.23 -1.32
C ALA A 50 18.48 1.47 -1.64
N LEU A 51 18.71 2.05 -2.82
CA LEU A 51 17.92 3.13 -3.41
C LEU A 51 17.67 4.30 -2.44
N GLU A 52 16.41 4.56 -2.09
CA GLU A 52 16.01 5.68 -1.24
C GLU A 52 16.64 5.66 0.15
N SER A 53 16.97 4.47 0.67
CA SER A 53 17.65 4.31 1.96
C SER A 53 19.07 4.86 1.95
N THR A 54 19.73 4.83 0.80
CA THR A 54 21.13 5.26 0.67
C THR A 54 21.29 6.69 0.17
N LEU A 55 20.18 7.44 -0.01
CA LEU A 55 20.24 8.79 -0.54
C LEU A 55 20.87 9.76 0.48
N PRO A 56 21.64 10.78 0.03
CA PRO A 56 22.23 11.77 0.92
C PRO A 56 21.22 12.55 1.77
N THR A 57 19.97 12.68 1.28
CA THR A 57 18.87 13.30 2.04
C THR A 57 18.55 12.55 3.33
N ARG A 58 18.93 11.27 3.44
CA ARG A 58 18.72 10.44 4.65
C ARG A 58 19.78 10.65 5.73
N LEU A 59 20.89 11.31 5.40
CA LEU A 59 21.97 11.60 6.34
C LEU A 59 21.55 12.57 7.45
N ASN A 60 20.54 13.41 7.20
CA ASN A 60 19.87 14.21 8.22
C ASN A 60 18.42 13.71 8.38
N PRO A 61 18.18 12.65 9.17
CA PRO A 61 16.88 11.99 9.24
C PRO A 61 15.77 12.90 9.79
N ARG A 62 16.12 13.84 10.70
CA ARG A 62 15.15 14.79 11.26
C ARG A 62 14.67 15.80 10.23
N GLU A 63 15.58 16.34 9.41
CA GLU A 63 15.18 17.25 8.33
C GLU A 63 14.40 16.50 7.25
N ALA A 64 14.82 15.28 6.88
CA ALA A 64 14.10 14.46 5.92
C ALA A 64 12.65 14.21 6.37
N LEU A 65 12.45 13.85 7.63
CA LEU A 65 11.13 13.67 8.21
C LEU A 65 10.33 14.97 8.23
N ALA A 66 10.92 16.10 8.64
CA ALA A 66 10.23 17.37 8.63
C ALA A 66 9.72 17.74 7.22
N GLN A 67 10.53 17.51 6.18
CA GLN A 67 10.13 17.71 4.79
C GLN A 67 9.06 16.72 4.32
N TYR A 68 9.14 15.45 4.74
CA TYR A 68 8.12 14.45 4.41
C TYR A 68 6.75 14.78 5.02
N PHE A 69 6.72 15.10 6.32
CA PHE A 69 5.48 15.49 6.99
C PHE A 69 4.96 16.84 6.49
N ALA A 70 5.83 17.76 6.08
CA ALA A 70 5.43 18.97 5.38
C ALA A 70 4.77 18.67 4.02
N ALA A 71 5.29 17.68 3.28
CA ALA A 71 4.66 17.23 2.04
C ALA A 71 3.27 16.64 2.29
N LEU A 72 3.11 15.83 3.34
CA LEU A 72 1.80 15.31 3.75
C LEU A 72 0.83 16.44 4.11
N ALA A 73 1.26 17.43 4.90
CA ALA A 73 0.43 18.59 5.24
C ALA A 73 0.05 19.41 4.00
N HIS A 74 0.95 19.52 3.02
CA HIS A 74 0.65 20.21 1.77
C HIS A 74 -0.38 19.45 0.92
N ILE A 75 -0.33 18.10 0.92
CA ILE A 75 -1.36 17.26 0.30
C ILE A 75 -2.69 17.44 1.03
N ASP A 76 -2.69 17.48 2.36
CA ASP A 76 -3.90 17.72 3.16
C ASP A 76 -4.57 19.05 2.80
N GLU A 77 -3.80 20.14 2.68
CA GLU A 77 -4.32 21.42 2.19
C GLU A 77 -4.88 21.34 0.77
N ALA A 78 -4.25 20.56 -0.10
CA ALA A 78 -4.74 20.36 -1.47
C ALA A 78 -6.05 19.57 -1.52
N VAL A 79 -6.21 18.57 -0.64
CA VAL A 79 -7.47 17.84 -0.45
C VAL A 79 -8.54 18.77 0.12
N GLY A 80 -8.19 19.63 1.09
CA GLY A 80 -9.10 20.65 1.62
C GLY A 80 -9.69 21.53 0.52
N ARG A 81 -8.83 22.08 -0.36
CA ARG A 81 -9.29 22.88 -1.51
C ARG A 81 -10.22 22.12 -2.46
N LEU A 82 -9.98 20.83 -2.67
CA LEU A 82 -10.86 20.00 -3.50
C LEU A 82 -12.24 19.83 -2.84
N LEU A 83 -12.28 19.60 -1.53
CA LEU A 83 -13.52 19.47 -0.78
C LEU A 83 -14.30 20.80 -0.77
N ASP A 84 -13.61 21.92 -0.55
CA ASP A 84 -14.20 23.26 -0.60
C ASP A 84 -14.85 23.54 -1.97
N GLU A 85 -14.19 23.15 -3.06
CA GLU A 85 -14.73 23.30 -4.41
C GLU A 85 -15.99 22.43 -4.63
N LEU A 86 -15.99 21.18 -4.16
CA LEU A 86 -17.17 20.32 -4.22
C LEU A 86 -18.33 20.87 -3.38
N GLU A 87 -18.05 21.53 -2.25
CA GLU A 87 -19.06 22.21 -1.44
C GLU A 87 -19.61 23.45 -2.14
N ALA A 88 -18.75 24.28 -2.72
CA ALA A 88 -19.14 25.47 -3.48
C ALA A 88 -20.04 25.12 -4.68
N GLN A 89 -19.77 24.01 -5.35
CA GLN A 89 -20.58 23.48 -6.45
C GLN A 89 -21.80 22.66 -5.98
N GLN A 90 -22.01 22.49 -4.67
CA GLN A 90 -23.09 21.66 -4.09
C GLN A 90 -23.04 20.18 -4.51
N LEU A 91 -21.86 19.66 -4.86
CA LEU A 91 -21.61 18.28 -5.28
C LEU A 91 -21.15 17.38 -4.12
N ARG A 92 -20.75 17.96 -2.99
CA ARG A 92 -20.14 17.25 -1.86
C ARG A 92 -20.99 16.09 -1.33
N ASP A 93 -22.30 16.26 -1.31
CA ASP A 93 -23.28 15.33 -0.76
C ASP A 93 -23.61 14.15 -1.68
N SER A 94 -23.25 14.26 -2.97
CA SER A 94 -23.46 13.25 -4.02
C SER A 94 -22.15 12.65 -4.54
N THR A 95 -21.01 13.02 -3.96
CA THR A 95 -19.68 12.60 -4.42
C THR A 95 -19.07 11.59 -3.46
N LEU A 96 -18.65 10.43 -3.99
CA LEU A 96 -17.83 9.49 -3.24
C LEU A 96 -16.38 9.96 -3.29
N ILE A 97 -15.79 10.20 -2.12
CA ILE A 97 -14.36 10.47 -1.97
C ILE A 97 -13.67 9.19 -1.50
N VAL A 98 -12.67 8.75 -2.27
CA VAL A 98 -11.77 7.65 -1.91
C VAL A 98 -10.36 8.21 -1.76
N PHE A 99 -9.77 8.11 -0.58
CA PHE A 99 -8.39 8.51 -0.31
C PHE A 99 -7.54 7.28 0.01
N THR A 100 -6.42 7.12 -0.70
CA THR A 100 -5.48 6.02 -0.49
C THR A 100 -4.06 6.39 -0.94
N SER A 101 -3.11 5.47 -0.76
CA SER A 101 -1.74 5.53 -1.27
C SER A 101 -1.49 4.32 -2.16
N ASP A 102 -0.61 4.40 -3.16
CA ASP A 102 -0.25 3.25 -4.01
C ASP A 102 0.58 2.21 -3.25
N HIS A 103 1.41 2.67 -2.32
CA HIS A 103 2.14 1.84 -1.37
C HIS A 103 2.42 2.62 -0.07
N GLY A 104 2.91 1.92 0.94
CA GLY A 104 3.40 2.52 2.19
C GLY A 104 4.85 3.00 2.06
N LEU A 105 5.45 3.42 3.18
CA LEU A 105 6.81 3.95 3.20
C LEU A 105 7.45 3.76 4.58
N CYS A 106 8.63 3.17 4.60
CA CYS A 106 9.54 3.27 5.73
C CYS A 106 10.12 4.68 5.76
N CYS A 107 9.91 5.39 6.87
CA CYS A 107 10.42 6.74 7.10
C CYS A 107 11.44 6.74 8.26
N GLY A 108 12.36 5.78 8.25
CA GLY A 108 13.29 5.50 9.34
C GLY A 108 12.97 4.21 10.10
N HIS A 109 11.72 3.70 9.99
CA HIS A 109 11.34 2.37 10.50
C HIS A 109 12.35 1.34 10.04
N HIS A 110 12.75 0.45 10.95
CA HIS A 110 13.78 -0.57 10.69
C HIS A 110 15.13 -0.02 10.18
N GLY A 111 15.44 1.26 10.45
CA GLY A 111 16.60 1.95 9.87
C GLY A 111 16.51 2.16 8.35
N LEU A 112 15.34 1.93 7.74
CA LEU A 112 15.11 1.97 6.30
C LEU A 112 14.36 3.25 5.88
N TRP A 113 14.66 3.72 4.68
CA TRP A 113 13.93 4.77 3.99
C TRP A 113 13.49 4.30 2.60
N GLY A 114 12.21 4.42 2.30
CA GLY A 114 11.63 3.92 1.05
C GLY A 114 10.67 2.77 1.28
N LYS A 115 10.43 1.97 0.25
CA LYS A 115 9.45 0.88 0.24
C LYS A 115 10.14 -0.47 0.09
N GLY A 116 9.49 -1.50 -0.44
CA GLY A 116 10.10 -2.83 -0.56
C GLY A 116 11.43 -2.90 -1.34
N ASN A 117 11.76 -1.89 -2.15
CA ASN A 117 13.06 -1.77 -2.83
C ASN A 117 14.12 -0.96 -2.07
N ALA A 118 13.83 -0.57 -0.83
CA ALA A 118 14.77 0.03 0.11
C ALA A 118 15.86 -0.96 0.58
N THR A 119 15.74 -2.24 0.23
CA THR A 119 16.72 -3.27 0.51
C THR A 119 16.99 -4.16 -0.71
N LEU A 120 18.15 -4.82 -0.70
CA LEU A 120 18.44 -5.99 -1.51
C LEU A 120 18.81 -7.17 -0.59
N PRO A 121 18.10 -8.32 -0.67
CA PRO A 121 16.91 -8.55 -1.49
C PRO A 121 15.73 -7.63 -1.13
N LEU A 122 14.73 -7.54 -2.02
CA LEU A 122 13.51 -6.76 -1.79
C LEU A 122 12.81 -7.24 -0.50
N ASN A 123 12.11 -6.36 0.19
CA ASN A 123 11.32 -6.66 1.39
C ASN A 123 9.81 -6.41 1.18
N MET A 124 9.00 -6.90 2.12
CA MET A 124 7.53 -6.70 2.17
C MET A 124 7.09 -6.26 3.57
N LEU A 125 7.87 -5.37 4.20
CA LEU A 125 7.58 -4.84 5.54
C LEU A 125 6.19 -4.20 5.59
N GLU A 126 5.50 -4.32 6.72
CA GLU A 126 4.14 -3.81 6.93
C GLU A 126 4.07 -2.31 6.58
N GLU A 127 5.08 -1.52 6.94
CA GLU A 127 5.17 -0.10 6.63
C GLU A 127 5.23 0.18 5.13
N SER A 128 5.71 -0.76 4.30
CA SER A 128 5.80 -0.63 2.85
C SER A 128 4.52 -1.06 2.12
N ILE A 129 3.74 -1.97 2.70
CA ILE A 129 2.56 -2.57 2.04
C ILE A 129 1.23 -2.06 2.58
N ARG A 130 1.19 -1.61 3.83
CA ARG A 130 -0.04 -1.14 4.47
C ARG A 130 -0.25 0.33 4.19
N VAL A 131 -1.38 0.64 3.56
CA VAL A 131 -1.73 2.01 3.14
C VAL A 131 -2.98 2.53 3.87
N PRO A 132 -3.17 3.86 3.93
CA PRO A 132 -4.47 4.42 4.30
C PRO A 132 -5.52 4.05 3.24
N LEU A 133 -6.75 3.84 3.69
CA LEU A 133 -7.91 3.74 2.81
C LEU A 133 -9.11 4.37 3.51
N ILE A 134 -9.65 5.44 2.95
CA ILE A 134 -10.80 6.17 3.48
C ILE A 134 -11.84 6.28 2.38
N PHE A 135 -13.07 5.84 2.67
CA PHE A 135 -14.25 6.06 1.84
C PHE A 135 -15.16 7.06 2.55
N ASN A 136 -15.63 8.07 1.82
CA ASN A 136 -16.55 9.05 2.37
C ASN A 136 -17.60 9.48 1.35
N HIS A 137 -18.86 9.26 1.69
CA HIS A 137 -20.01 9.85 1.00
C HIS A 137 -21.10 10.16 2.05
N PRO A 138 -21.28 11.44 2.45
CA PRO A 138 -22.07 11.82 3.63
C PRO A 138 -23.52 11.32 3.63
N ARG A 139 -24.15 11.23 2.45
CA ARG A 139 -25.56 10.84 2.32
C ARG A 139 -25.80 9.37 2.00
N ARG A 140 -24.74 8.55 1.88
CA ARG A 140 -24.86 7.14 1.45
C ARG A 140 -24.12 6.18 2.35
N LEU A 141 -22.88 6.51 2.74
CA LEU A 141 -22.07 5.63 3.57
C LEU A 141 -22.20 5.98 5.05
N PHE A 142 -22.05 4.98 5.92
CA PHE A 142 -22.01 5.20 7.37
C PHE A 142 -20.74 5.96 7.77
N ALA A 143 -20.93 7.05 8.51
CA ALA A 143 -19.83 7.88 9.00
C ALA A 143 -19.15 7.28 10.25
N ARG A 144 -17.89 7.68 10.49
CA ARG A 144 -17.13 7.40 11.72
C ARG A 144 -16.92 5.92 12.06
N GLN A 145 -16.84 5.07 11.04
CA GLN A 145 -16.49 3.65 11.21
C GLN A 145 -14.99 3.41 11.01
N ARG A 146 -14.44 2.44 11.75
CA ARG A 146 -13.11 1.86 11.53
C ARG A 146 -13.24 0.36 11.37
N ARG A 147 -12.80 -0.16 10.22
CA ARG A 147 -12.85 -1.59 9.87
C ARG A 147 -11.46 -2.22 10.02
N ALA A 148 -11.42 -3.50 10.34
CA ALA A 148 -10.19 -4.27 10.60
C ALA A 148 -10.07 -5.53 9.72
N GLU A 149 -11.04 -5.71 8.82
CA GLU A 149 -11.05 -6.68 7.75
C GLU A 149 -9.94 -6.36 6.74
N PHE A 150 -9.31 -7.40 6.18
CA PHE A 150 -8.30 -7.21 5.13
C PHE A 150 -8.93 -6.76 3.83
N VAL A 151 -8.54 -5.60 3.35
CA VAL A 151 -8.93 -5.05 2.04
C VAL A 151 -7.66 -4.75 1.26
N ASP A 152 -7.67 -5.07 -0.03
CA ASP A 152 -6.55 -4.86 -0.94
C ASP A 152 -6.92 -3.81 -2.00
N HIS A 153 -5.93 -3.13 -2.60
CA HIS A 153 -6.22 -2.23 -3.75
C HIS A 153 -6.92 -2.96 -4.90
N LEU A 154 -6.68 -4.26 -5.02
CA LEU A 154 -7.34 -5.13 -5.99
C LEU A 154 -8.86 -5.13 -5.82
N ASP A 155 -9.39 -4.84 -4.63
CA ASP A 155 -10.82 -4.78 -4.33
C ASP A 155 -11.48 -3.44 -4.72
N LEU A 156 -10.70 -2.38 -4.98
CA LEU A 156 -11.25 -1.04 -5.24
C LEU A 156 -12.04 -0.99 -6.53
N PHE A 157 -11.58 -1.66 -7.59
CA PHE A 157 -12.27 -1.67 -8.87
C PHE A 157 -13.69 -2.22 -8.72
N GLN A 158 -13.86 -3.40 -8.11
CA GLN A 158 -15.18 -4.00 -7.90
C GLN A 158 -16.01 -3.17 -6.93
N THR A 159 -15.41 -2.61 -5.88
CA THR A 159 -16.15 -1.78 -4.90
C THR A 159 -16.68 -0.49 -5.52
N ILE A 160 -15.89 0.18 -6.36
CA ILE A 160 -16.31 1.41 -7.06
C ILE A 160 -17.35 1.08 -8.14
N ALA A 161 -17.18 -0.01 -8.87
CA ALA A 161 -18.16 -0.48 -9.85
C ALA A 161 -19.51 -0.80 -9.21
N ASP A 162 -19.51 -1.51 -8.07
CA ASP A 162 -20.72 -1.82 -7.30
C ASP A 162 -21.37 -0.53 -6.79
N TYR A 163 -20.55 0.39 -6.28
CA TYR A 163 -21.02 1.67 -5.80
C TYR A 163 -21.71 2.48 -6.90
N ALA A 164 -21.15 2.49 -8.10
CA ALA A 164 -21.70 3.17 -9.27
C ALA A 164 -22.87 2.41 -9.94
N GLY A 165 -23.17 1.18 -9.52
CA GLY A 165 -24.25 0.38 -10.09
C GLY A 165 -23.96 -0.17 -11.49
N ILE A 166 -22.67 -0.33 -11.84
CA ILE A 166 -22.23 -0.76 -13.18
C ILE A 166 -21.52 -2.12 -13.20
N SER A 167 -21.54 -2.86 -12.08
CA SER A 167 -20.82 -4.14 -11.98
C SER A 167 -21.31 -5.20 -12.96
N ASP A 168 -22.61 -5.28 -13.22
CA ASP A 168 -23.18 -6.23 -14.17
C ASP A 168 -22.62 -6.02 -15.58
N SER A 169 -22.39 -4.76 -15.96
CA SER A 169 -21.76 -4.37 -17.23
C SER A 169 -20.26 -4.71 -17.31
N LEU A 170 -19.59 -4.96 -16.18
CA LEU A 170 -18.15 -5.24 -16.09
C LEU A 170 -17.84 -6.71 -15.73
N ALA A 171 -18.86 -7.50 -15.36
CA ALA A 171 -18.72 -8.82 -14.77
C ALA A 171 -18.09 -9.89 -15.68
N ALA A 172 -17.93 -9.63 -16.98
CA ALA A 172 -17.52 -10.63 -17.97
C ALA A 172 -16.08 -10.49 -18.51
N GLU A 173 -15.31 -9.47 -18.11
CA GLU A 173 -14.10 -9.14 -18.86
C GLU A 173 -12.84 -9.92 -18.42
N ARG A 174 -12.64 -10.17 -17.11
CA ARG A 174 -11.41 -10.82 -16.60
C ARG A 174 -11.64 -11.56 -15.27
N ASN A 175 -10.76 -12.51 -14.96
CA ASN A 175 -10.73 -13.18 -13.65
C ASN A 175 -10.00 -12.31 -12.61
N TYR A 176 -10.73 -11.40 -11.96
CA TYR A 176 -10.16 -10.51 -10.96
C TYR A 176 -10.00 -11.18 -9.58
N PRO A 177 -8.87 -10.99 -8.87
CA PRO A 177 -8.70 -11.41 -7.47
C PRO A 177 -9.44 -10.52 -6.46
N GLY A 178 -9.85 -9.33 -6.89
CA GLY A 178 -10.59 -8.37 -6.09
C GLY A 178 -12.04 -8.79 -5.88
N ARG A 179 -12.60 -8.41 -4.74
CA ARG A 179 -14.01 -8.57 -4.40
C ARG A 179 -14.50 -7.28 -3.76
N SER A 180 -15.70 -6.84 -4.16
CA SER A 180 -16.29 -5.65 -3.57
C SER A 180 -16.47 -5.79 -2.05
N PHE A 181 -16.06 -4.76 -1.33
CA PHE A 181 -16.32 -4.61 0.11
C PHE A 181 -17.37 -3.55 0.40
N LEU A 182 -18.14 -3.09 -0.60
CA LEU A 182 -19.22 -2.14 -0.41
C LEU A 182 -20.19 -2.54 0.74
N PRO A 183 -20.54 -3.84 0.93
CA PRO A 183 -21.35 -4.24 2.08
C PRO A 183 -20.73 -3.93 3.45
N LEU A 184 -19.39 -3.87 3.57
CA LEU A 184 -18.71 -3.45 4.81
C LEU A 184 -18.84 -1.93 5.04
N LEU A 185 -19.09 -1.14 3.99
CA LEU A 185 -19.28 0.31 4.07
C LEU A 185 -20.74 0.68 4.36
N ASP A 186 -21.67 -0.09 3.80
CA ASP A 186 -23.12 0.11 3.86
C ASP A 186 -23.80 -0.61 5.05
N ASN A 187 -23.16 -1.61 5.65
CA ASN A 187 -23.74 -2.42 6.72
C ASN A 187 -22.69 -2.68 7.82
N SER A 188 -23.04 -2.44 9.08
CA SER A 188 -22.12 -2.62 10.22
C SER A 188 -21.76 -4.09 10.48
N ALA A 189 -22.42 -5.03 9.80
CA ALA A 189 -22.14 -6.45 9.92
C ALA A 189 -20.83 -6.86 9.23
N ALA A 190 -20.11 -7.82 9.81
CA ALA A 190 -19.00 -8.49 9.16
C ALA A 190 -19.50 -9.34 7.98
N LEU A 191 -18.68 -9.46 6.94
CA LEU A 191 -18.91 -10.44 5.87
C LEU A 191 -18.40 -11.82 6.34
N PRO A 192 -19.26 -12.83 6.55
CA PRO A 192 -18.86 -14.12 7.13
C PRO A 192 -17.72 -14.82 6.37
N ASP A 193 -17.72 -14.71 5.03
CA ASP A 193 -16.72 -15.33 4.15
C ASP A 193 -15.68 -14.32 3.64
N TRP A 194 -15.36 -13.31 4.45
CA TRP A 194 -14.33 -12.34 4.09
C TRP A 194 -12.92 -12.92 4.14
N ARG A 195 -12.02 -12.39 3.30
CA ARG A 195 -10.65 -12.89 3.17
C ARG A 195 -9.90 -12.78 4.51
N GLN A 196 -9.15 -13.82 4.85
CA GLN A 196 -8.31 -13.89 6.07
C GLN A 196 -6.81 -13.91 5.77
N ILE A 197 -6.45 -13.85 4.48
CA ILE A 197 -5.07 -13.83 3.99
C ILE A 197 -4.98 -12.77 2.88
N GLN A 198 -4.00 -11.89 2.97
CA GLN A 198 -3.61 -10.97 1.90
C GLN A 198 -2.41 -11.55 1.16
N PHE A 199 -2.37 -11.34 -0.15
CA PHE A 199 -1.28 -11.78 -1.00
C PHE A 199 -0.65 -10.58 -1.70
N GLY A 200 0.67 -10.63 -1.91
CA GLY A 200 1.40 -9.61 -2.64
C GLY A 200 2.52 -10.20 -3.49
N GLU A 201 2.89 -9.50 -4.55
CA GLU A 201 4.07 -9.79 -5.38
C GLU A 201 4.88 -8.50 -5.51
N TYR A 202 6.20 -8.58 -5.34
CA TYR A 202 7.09 -7.46 -5.60
C TYR A 202 8.38 -7.99 -6.23
N GLY A 203 8.55 -7.77 -7.53
CA GLY A 203 9.65 -8.39 -8.25
C GLY A 203 9.50 -9.90 -8.21
N ASP A 204 10.55 -10.61 -7.81
CA ASP A 204 10.61 -12.08 -7.80
C ASP A 204 10.20 -12.72 -6.45
N LEU A 205 9.66 -11.93 -5.52
CA LEU A 205 9.13 -12.45 -4.26
C LEU A 205 7.60 -12.38 -4.20
N ARG A 206 7.04 -13.26 -3.36
CA ARG A 206 5.61 -13.31 -3.05
C ARG A 206 5.37 -13.35 -1.56
N MET A 207 4.22 -12.84 -1.15
CA MET A 207 3.87 -12.73 0.26
C MET A 207 2.49 -13.32 0.53
N ALA A 208 2.33 -13.94 1.69
CA ALA A 208 1.05 -14.25 2.30
C ALA A 208 1.02 -13.70 3.74
N ARG A 209 0.07 -12.83 4.04
CA ARG A 209 -0.10 -12.20 5.35
C ARG A 209 -1.47 -12.52 5.93
N THR A 210 -1.45 -13.16 7.09
CA THR A 210 -2.61 -13.40 7.94
C THR A 210 -2.57 -12.44 9.13
N ARG A 211 -3.53 -12.51 10.06
CA ARG A 211 -3.47 -11.71 11.29
C ARG A 211 -2.25 -12.05 12.17
N GLN A 212 -1.81 -13.30 12.17
CA GLN A 212 -0.78 -13.80 13.07
C GLN A 212 0.57 -14.01 12.38
N TYR A 213 0.58 -14.40 11.12
CA TYR A 213 1.79 -14.79 10.40
C TYR A 213 1.93 -14.04 9.09
N LYS A 214 3.16 -13.67 8.74
CA LYS A 214 3.51 -13.20 7.39
C LYS A 214 4.67 -14.01 6.83
N LEU A 215 4.45 -14.62 5.68
CA LEU A 215 5.48 -15.32 4.90
C LEU A 215 5.89 -14.45 3.73
N VAL A 216 7.20 -14.24 3.55
CA VAL A 216 7.82 -13.65 2.37
C VAL A 216 8.65 -14.74 1.70
N ARG A 217 8.14 -15.26 0.58
CA ARG A 217 8.76 -16.31 -0.20
C ARG A 217 9.56 -15.72 -1.36
N ARG A 218 10.84 -16.06 -1.40
CA ARG A 218 11.76 -15.74 -2.50
C ARG A 218 12.03 -17.01 -3.30
N TYR A 219 12.10 -16.87 -4.62
CA TYR A 219 12.19 -18.01 -5.54
C TYR A 219 13.59 -18.18 -6.12
N ALA A 220 14.43 -17.14 -6.04
CA ALA A 220 15.85 -17.26 -6.38
C ALA A 220 16.60 -18.01 -5.27
N ASP A 221 17.37 -19.04 -5.66
CA ASP A 221 18.02 -20.00 -4.75
C ASP A 221 18.93 -19.36 -3.68
N ALA A 222 19.47 -18.16 -3.94
CA ALA A 222 20.38 -17.46 -3.05
C ALA A 222 19.70 -16.55 -2.01
N ALA A 223 18.40 -16.27 -2.15
CA ALA A 223 17.72 -15.29 -1.30
C ALA A 223 16.93 -15.98 -0.17
N PRO A 224 17.23 -15.70 1.11
CA PRO A 224 16.53 -16.36 2.22
C PRO A 224 15.05 -15.97 2.22
N CYS A 225 14.17 -16.94 2.44
CA CYS A 225 12.78 -16.67 2.75
C CYS A 225 12.63 -16.18 4.19
N GLU A 226 11.55 -15.45 4.47
CA GLU A 226 11.24 -14.95 5.81
C GLU A 226 9.86 -15.39 6.26
N LEU A 227 9.73 -15.73 7.54
CA LEU A 227 8.45 -15.91 8.22
C LEU A 227 8.47 -15.10 9.52
N PHE A 228 7.45 -14.29 9.73
CA PHE A 228 7.27 -13.51 10.96
C PHE A 228 6.02 -13.97 11.71
N ASP A 229 6.14 -14.22 13.01
CA ASP A 229 5.00 -14.34 13.93
C ASP A 229 4.64 -12.95 14.47
N LEU A 230 3.71 -12.28 13.79
CA LEU A 230 3.25 -10.93 14.09
C LEU A 230 2.57 -10.80 15.46
N SER A 231 2.15 -11.91 16.08
CA SER A 231 1.61 -11.87 17.44
C SER A 231 2.69 -11.71 18.51
N ARG A 232 3.91 -12.18 18.21
CA ARG A 232 5.07 -12.12 19.10
C ARG A 232 6.06 -11.03 18.70
N ASP A 233 6.14 -10.75 17.41
CA ASP A 233 7.07 -9.82 16.77
C ASP A 233 6.31 -8.98 15.73
N PRO A 234 5.50 -8.00 16.17
CA PRO A 234 4.74 -7.13 15.28
C PRO A 234 5.63 -6.21 14.43
N CYS A 235 6.92 -6.11 14.78
CA CYS A 235 7.92 -5.31 14.07
C CYS A 235 8.78 -6.14 13.11
N GLU A 236 8.49 -7.42 12.89
CA GLU A 236 9.16 -8.24 11.86
C GLU A 236 10.70 -8.28 11.98
N THR A 237 11.18 -8.33 13.21
CA THR A 237 12.61 -8.33 13.55
C THR A 237 13.22 -9.74 13.68
N HIS A 238 12.39 -10.78 13.75
CA HIS A 238 12.81 -12.16 13.97
C HIS A 238 12.25 -13.11 12.90
N ASN A 239 13.15 -13.65 12.07
CA ASN A 239 12.79 -14.59 11.01
C ASN A 239 12.70 -16.02 11.56
N CYS A 240 11.47 -16.55 11.62
CA CYS A 240 11.14 -17.90 12.08
C CYS A 240 11.16 -18.96 10.94
N TYR A 241 11.54 -18.61 9.71
CA TYR A 241 11.38 -19.51 8.55
C TYR A 241 12.12 -20.84 8.70
N GLY A 242 13.30 -20.82 9.35
CA GLY A 242 14.13 -22.00 9.59
C GLY A 242 13.78 -22.80 10.84
N ASP A 243 12.85 -22.32 11.67
CA ASP A 243 12.50 -22.97 12.93
C ASP A 243 11.54 -24.13 12.70
N ALA A 244 11.89 -25.31 13.24
CA ALA A 244 11.13 -26.54 13.07
C ALA A 244 9.66 -26.41 13.55
N ASP A 245 9.43 -25.64 14.62
CA ASP A 245 8.09 -25.42 15.18
C ASP A 245 7.16 -24.64 14.23
N TYR A 246 7.73 -23.86 13.31
CA TYR A 246 6.96 -23.09 12.32
C TYR A 246 6.87 -23.77 10.95
N ALA A 247 7.50 -24.93 10.74
CA ALA A 247 7.44 -25.66 9.48
C ALA A 247 6.01 -25.92 8.96
N PRO A 248 5.02 -26.31 9.80
CA PRO A 248 3.64 -26.46 9.34
C PRO A 248 3.01 -25.13 8.87
N VAL A 249 3.41 -24.00 9.46
CA VAL A 249 2.92 -22.67 9.06
C VAL A 249 3.53 -22.28 7.71
N VAL A 250 4.83 -22.51 7.51
CA VAL A 250 5.52 -22.27 6.23
C VAL A 250 4.89 -23.10 5.12
N GLU A 251 4.68 -24.40 5.34
CA GLU A 251 4.07 -25.29 4.34
C GLU A 251 2.66 -24.81 3.95
N ARG A 252 1.82 -24.52 4.95
CA ARG A 252 0.46 -24.03 4.73
C ARG A 252 0.45 -22.73 3.92
N LEU A 253 1.19 -21.71 4.36
CA LEU A 253 1.20 -20.40 3.69
C LEU A 253 1.84 -20.47 2.29
N THR A 254 2.83 -21.33 2.09
CA THR A 254 3.38 -21.61 0.75
C THR A 254 2.31 -22.19 -0.16
N GLY A 255 1.54 -23.17 0.32
CA GLY A 255 0.41 -23.74 -0.43
C GLY A 255 -0.66 -22.70 -0.78
N GLU A 256 -0.95 -21.76 0.12
CA GLU A 256 -1.88 -20.65 -0.13
C GLU A 256 -1.34 -19.69 -1.22
N ILE A 257 -0.07 -19.31 -1.16
CA ILE A 257 0.59 -18.48 -2.19
C ILE A 257 0.46 -19.17 -3.55
N GLU A 258 0.88 -20.44 -3.65
CA GLU A 258 0.87 -21.16 -4.92
C GLU A 258 -0.53 -21.30 -5.50
N ARG A 259 -1.54 -21.53 -4.64
CA ARG A 259 -2.94 -21.61 -5.07
C ARG A 259 -3.46 -20.26 -5.56
N TYR A 260 -3.18 -19.18 -4.85
CA TYR A 260 -3.61 -17.83 -5.22
C TYR A 260 -3.02 -17.41 -6.57
N PHE A 261 -1.69 -17.52 -6.72
CA PHE A 261 -1.03 -17.11 -7.95
C PHE A 261 -1.36 -18.02 -9.12
N ARG A 262 -1.51 -19.34 -8.93
CA ARG A 262 -2.00 -20.22 -10.00
C ARG A 262 -3.38 -19.81 -10.52
N ARG A 263 -4.25 -19.31 -9.64
CA ARG A 263 -5.61 -18.90 -10.00
C ARG A 263 -5.65 -17.55 -10.72
N TYR A 264 -4.83 -16.59 -10.30
CA TYR A 264 -5.00 -15.18 -10.70
C TYR A 264 -3.85 -14.58 -11.50
N GLN A 265 -2.68 -15.22 -11.55
CA GLN A 265 -1.55 -14.66 -12.28
C GLN A 265 -1.79 -14.68 -13.79
N ASP A 266 -1.24 -13.67 -14.46
CA ASP A 266 -0.93 -13.72 -15.89
C ASP A 266 0.50 -14.24 -16.03
N ALA A 267 0.68 -15.41 -16.66
CA ALA A 267 1.98 -16.07 -16.75
C ALA A 267 3.02 -15.25 -17.53
N ASP A 268 2.56 -14.41 -18.47
CA ASP A 268 3.41 -13.54 -19.27
C ASP A 268 3.85 -12.28 -18.51
N LYS A 269 3.26 -12.02 -17.34
CA LYS A 269 3.54 -10.85 -16.50
C LYS A 269 3.97 -11.22 -15.09
N SER A 270 4.30 -12.49 -14.86
CA SER A 270 4.70 -12.97 -13.53
C SER A 270 5.97 -12.26 -13.05
N GLY A 271 5.95 -11.76 -11.82
CA GLY A 271 7.13 -11.19 -11.18
C GLY A 271 8.32 -12.16 -11.06
N LEU A 272 8.07 -13.48 -11.08
CA LEU A 272 9.13 -14.50 -11.14
C LEU A 272 9.95 -14.46 -12.43
N ARG A 273 9.43 -13.78 -13.46
CA ARG A 273 10.12 -13.53 -14.74
C ARG A 273 10.57 -12.08 -14.87
N ALA A 274 10.57 -11.30 -13.78
CA ALA A 274 10.91 -9.88 -13.81
C ALA A 274 12.20 -9.53 -14.59
N PRO A 275 13.29 -10.33 -14.56
CA PRO A 275 14.48 -10.07 -15.39
C PRO A 275 14.22 -10.15 -16.90
N GLU A 276 13.21 -10.90 -17.34
CA GLU A 276 12.81 -11.10 -18.74
C GLU A 276 11.77 -10.07 -19.21
N LEU A 277 11.08 -9.41 -18.28
CA LEU A 277 10.01 -8.46 -18.60
C LEU A 277 10.57 -7.13 -19.10
N PRO A 278 9.85 -6.41 -19.99
CA PRO A 278 10.24 -5.07 -20.40
C PRO A 278 10.36 -4.13 -19.19
N ARG A 279 11.37 -3.25 -19.21
CA ARG A 279 11.51 -2.22 -18.16
C ARG A 279 10.50 -1.09 -18.40
N HIS A 280 9.37 -1.15 -17.70
CA HIS A 280 8.28 -0.19 -17.87
C HIS A 280 8.48 1.16 -17.16
N ASN A 281 9.42 1.29 -16.22
CA ASN A 281 9.71 2.56 -15.53
C ASN A 281 10.43 3.61 -16.41
N LEU A 282 10.62 3.33 -17.71
CA LEU A 282 11.10 4.31 -18.69
C LEU A 282 9.99 4.79 -19.63
N SER A 283 8.81 4.14 -19.64
CA SER A 283 7.66 4.53 -20.45
C SER A 283 6.64 5.24 -19.58
N GLU A 284 6.85 6.52 -19.36
CA GLU A 284 5.80 7.43 -18.91
C GLU A 284 4.79 7.60 -20.05
N ALA A 285 3.50 7.33 -19.80
CA ALA A 285 2.45 7.44 -20.83
C ALA A 285 2.40 8.84 -21.47
N TRP A 286 2.86 9.88 -20.77
CA TRP A 286 2.94 11.26 -21.27
C TRP A 286 4.24 11.60 -22.02
N ARG A 287 5.19 10.67 -22.14
CA ARG A 287 6.42 10.84 -22.94
C ARG A 287 6.36 10.15 -24.31
N GLN A 288 5.31 9.37 -24.58
CA GLN A 288 5.18 8.65 -25.85
C GLN A 288 4.46 9.43 -26.95
N ASP A 289 4.00 10.66 -26.69
CA ASP A 289 3.54 11.58 -27.71
C ASP A 289 4.59 12.69 -27.92
N GLY A 290 5.52 12.43 -28.85
CA GLY A 290 6.54 13.36 -29.34
C GLY A 290 6.96 13.03 -30.75
#